data_AF-A0A1I2JUR3-F1
#
_entry.id   AF-A0A1I2JUR3-F1
#
_cell.length_a   1.000
_cell.length_b   1.000
_cell.length_c   1.000
_cell.angle_alpha   90.00
_cell.angle_beta   90.00
_cell.angle_gamma   90.00
#
_symmetry.space_group_name_H-M   'P 1'
#
loop_
_entity.id
_entity.type
_entity.pdbx_description
1 polymer ?
#
loop_
_entity_poly.entity_id
_entity_poly.type
_entity_poly.pdbx_seq_one_letter_code
_entity_poly.pdbx_strand_id
1 'polypeptide(L)'
;MKDLDGALTILLFLFLILVNVYIIKWYRNGRLHLWGSGLLLTIAGVILGFLTGAILVPTFGAFGGVYGAFVGLVIVGNGLILLLAELAVTIGKRLTKKNN
;
A
#
# COMPACT_ATOMS: atom_id res chain seq x y z
N MET A 1 15.52 21.90 0.79
CA MET A 1 14.23 21.38 0.29
C MET A 1 14.38 19.97 -0.27
N LYS A 2 15.33 19.71 -1.19
CA LYS A 2 15.64 18.36 -1.70
C LYS A 2 15.86 17.27 -0.64
N ASP A 3 16.47 17.60 0.50
CA ASP A 3 16.80 16.60 1.52
C ASP A 3 15.60 16.16 2.37
N LEU A 4 14.62 17.04 2.57
CA LEU A 4 13.40 16.74 3.32
C LEU A 4 12.48 15.82 2.50
N ASP A 5 12.39 16.08 1.19
CA ASP A 5 11.64 15.26 0.24
C ASP A 5 12.24 13.85 0.14
N GLY A 6 13.58 13.75 0.12
CA GLY A 6 14.29 12.48 0.15
C GLY A 6 14.02 11.69 1.44
N ALA A 7 14.09 12.34 2.60
CA ALA A 7 13.84 11.69 3.89
C ALA A 7 12.39 11.18 4.02
N LEU A 8 11.40 11.97 3.61
CA LEU A 8 9.99 11.56 3.62
C LEU A 8 9.72 10.42 2.65
N THR A 9 10.38 10.41 1.49
CA THR A 9 10.25 9.33 0.50
C THR A 9 10.87 8.03 1.03
N ILE A 10 12.05 8.11 1.65
CA ILE A 10 12.72 6.96 2.29
C ILE A 10 11.85 6.41 3.43
N LEU A 11 11.26 7.30 4.24
CA LEU A 11 10.36 6.92 5.32
C LEU A 11 9.12 6.18 4.78
N LEU A 12 8.53 6.66 3.69
CA LEU A 12 7.41 6.01 3.02
C LEU A 12 7.80 4.59 2.56
N PHE A 13 8.96 4.44 1.91
CA PHE A 13 9.44 3.13 1.48
C PHE A 13 9.70 2.18 2.65
N LEU A 14 10.31 2.67 3.74
CA LEU A 14 10.52 1.88 4.95
C LEU A 14 9.19 1.39 5.54
N PHE A 15 8.20 2.29 5.59
CA PHE A 15 6.86 1.97 6.08
C PHE A 15 6.18 0.92 5.20
N LEU A 16 6.27 1.05 3.88
CA LEU A 16 5.74 0.07 2.93
C LEU A 16 6.39 -1.31 3.09
N ILE A 17 7.71 -1.36 3.31
CA ILE A 17 8.42 -2.62 3.58
C ILE A 17 7.90 -3.25 4.87
N LEU A 18 7.78 -2.48 5.95
CA LEU A 18 7.24 -2.95 7.23
C LEU A 18 5.83 -3.50 7.09
N VAL A 19 4.94 -2.75 6.41
CA VAL A 19 3.56 -3.16 6.15
C VAL A 19 3.52 -4.44 5.33
N ASN A 20 4.31 -4.54 4.26
CA ASN A 20 4.38 -5.75 3.43
C ASN A 20 4.90 -6.96 4.21
N VAL A 21 5.95 -6.81 5.02
CA VAL A 21 6.47 -7.88 5.89
C VAL A 21 5.40 -8.34 6.89
N TYR A 22 4.67 -7.39 7.47
CA TYR A 22 3.61 -7.69 8.42
C TYR A 22 2.45 -8.43 7.77
N ILE A 23 2.02 -8.00 6.57
CA ILE A 23 0.98 -8.67 5.78
C ILE A 23 1.39 -10.10 5.43
N ILE A 24 2.63 -10.33 4.99
CA ILE A 24 3.14 -11.68 4.67
C ILE A 24 3.18 -12.55 5.93
N LYS A 25 3.64 -12.03 7.07
CA LYS A 25 3.62 -12.75 8.34
C LYS A 25 2.20 -13.14 8.75
N TRP A 26 1.24 -12.23 8.59
CA TRP A 26 -0.15 -12.49 8.97
C TRP A 26 -0.85 -13.47 8.03
N TYR A 27 -0.55 -13.41 6.73
CA TYR A 27 -0.98 -14.39 5.73
C TYR A 27 -0.44 -15.79 6.05
N ARG A 28 0.85 -15.91 6.35
CA ARG A 28 1.46 -17.21 6.74
C ARG A 28 0.84 -17.81 8.00
N ASN A 29 0.34 -16.98 8.91
CA ASN A 29 -0.37 -17.42 10.12
C ASN A 29 -1.84 -17.79 9.86
N GLY A 30 -2.33 -17.72 8.60
CA GLY A 30 -3.69 -18.11 8.21
C GLY A 30 -4.79 -17.20 8.76
N ARG A 31 -4.45 -16.09 9.42
CA ARG A 31 -5.41 -15.20 10.09
C ARG A 31 -6.01 -14.13 9.16
N LEU A 32 -5.39 -13.88 8.02
CA LEU A 32 -5.82 -12.85 7.07
C LEU A 32 -5.64 -13.33 5.62
N HIS A 33 -6.73 -13.30 4.85
CA HIS A 33 -6.66 -13.38 3.39
C HIS A 33 -6.01 -12.09 2.87
N LEU A 34 -5.04 -12.23 1.96
CA LEU A 34 -4.30 -11.10 1.38
C LEU A 34 -5.24 -10.10 0.68
N TRP A 35 -6.42 -10.54 0.24
CA TRP A 35 -7.45 -9.78 -0.46
C TRP A 35 -8.05 -8.75 0.48
N GLY A 36 -8.38 -9.17 1.70
CA GLY A 36 -8.86 -8.27 2.75
C GLY A 36 -7.79 -7.24 3.10
N SER A 37 -6.53 -7.68 3.24
CA SER A 37 -5.43 -6.76 3.55
C SER A 37 -5.10 -5.79 2.42
N GLY A 38 -5.15 -6.23 1.16
CA GLY A 38 -4.88 -5.38 -0.01
C GLY A 38 -5.99 -4.37 -0.24
N LEU A 39 -7.25 -4.75 -0.05
CA LEU A 39 -8.39 -3.83 -0.12
C LEU A 39 -8.32 -2.78 1.01
N LEU A 40 -8.07 -3.21 2.25
CA LEU A 40 -7.88 -2.30 3.38
C LEU A 40 -6.71 -1.35 3.15
N LEU A 41 -5.60 -1.85 2.61
CA LEU A 41 -4.43 -1.03 2.32
C LEU A 41 -4.72 -0.02 1.20
N THR A 42 -5.53 -0.39 0.22
CA THR A 42 -5.97 0.50 -0.86
C THR A 42 -6.82 1.65 -0.32
N ILE A 43 -7.84 1.34 0.50
CA ILE A 43 -8.69 2.34 1.14
C ILE A 43 -7.88 3.22 2.08
N ALA A 44 -7.01 2.61 2.90
CA ALA A 44 -6.11 3.33 3.79
C ALA A 44 -5.17 4.25 3.00
N GLY A 45 -4.67 3.82 1.84
CA GLY A 45 -3.81 4.62 0.97
C GLY A 45 -4.49 5.89 0.48
N VAL A 46 -5.77 5.82 0.09
CA VAL A 46 -6.55 7.02 -0.28
C VAL A 46 -6.66 7.97 0.91
N ILE A 47 -7.07 7.47 2.08
CA ILE A 47 -7.24 8.29 3.30
C ILE A 47 -5.91 8.92 3.71
N LEU A 48 -4.84 8.13 3.76
CA LEU A 48 -3.50 8.59 4.15
C LEU A 48 -2.95 9.59 3.13
N GLY A 49 -3.20 9.42 1.84
CA GLY A 49 -2.81 10.40 0.82
C GLY A 49 -3.45 11.77 1.04
N PHE A 50 -4.77 11.79 1.30
CA PHE A 50 -5.49 13.02 1.63
C PHE A 50 -5.03 13.65 2.94
N LEU A 51 -4.82 12.85 3.99
CA LEU A 51 -4.31 13.35 5.28
C LEU A 51 -2.91 13.94 5.14
N THR A 52 -2.03 13.26 4.41
CA THR A 52 -0.65 13.72 4.17
C THR A 52 -0.66 15.04 3.40
N GLY A 53 -1.51 15.15 2.37
CA GLY A 53 -1.73 16.40 1.65
C GLY A 53 -2.27 17.51 2.56
N ALA A 54 -3.31 17.23 3.36
CA ALA A 54 -3.92 18.20 4.26
C ALA A 54 -2.94 18.74 5.31
N ILE A 55 -2.02 17.92 5.79
CA ILE A 55 -0.97 18.31 6.75
C ILE A 55 0.12 19.13 6.08
N LEU A 56 0.51 18.78 4.84
CA LEU A 56 1.66 19.41 4.16
C LEU A 56 1.26 20.68 3.38
N VAL A 57 0.03 20.80 2.91
CA VAL A 57 -0.44 21.98 2.15
C VAL A 57 -0.28 23.30 2.91
N PRO A 58 -0.59 23.40 4.23
CA PRO A 58 -0.39 24.64 4.98
C PRO A 58 1.06 25.13 5.02
N THR A 59 2.03 24.23 4.93
CA THR A 59 3.47 24.55 5.04
C THR A 59 4.15 24.65 3.68
N PHE A 60 3.77 23.81 2.71
CA PHE A 60 4.44 23.66 1.42
C PHE A 60 3.54 24.03 0.23
N GLY A 61 2.32 24.52 0.47
CA GLY A 61 1.37 24.92 -0.56
C GLY A 61 1.02 23.78 -1.51
N ALA A 62 0.99 24.07 -2.81
CA ALA A 62 0.66 23.09 -3.85
C ALA A 62 1.58 21.86 -3.84
N PHE A 63 2.85 22.02 -3.44
CA PHE A 63 3.80 20.90 -3.35
C PHE A 63 3.36 19.85 -2.32
N GLY A 64 2.83 20.29 -1.18
CA GLY A 64 2.30 19.38 -0.16
C GLY A 64 1.11 18.56 -0.66
N GLY A 65 0.25 19.16 -1.48
CA GLY A 65 -0.89 18.47 -2.09
C GLY A 65 -0.46 17.42 -3.12
N VAL A 66 0.50 17.76 -3.98
CA VAL A 66 1.07 16.81 -4.96
C VAL A 66 1.79 15.66 -4.25
N TYR A 67 2.54 15.96 -3.18
CA TYR A 67 3.21 14.93 -2.40
C TYR A 67 2.21 14.00 -1.69
N GLY A 68 1.11 14.54 -1.13
CA GLY A 68 0.04 13.74 -0.57
C GLY A 68 -0.62 12.81 -1.59
N ALA A 69 -0.88 13.31 -2.80
CA ALA A 69 -1.40 12.49 -3.90
C ALA A 69 -0.41 11.38 -4.31
N PHE A 70 0.88 11.69 -4.39
CA PHE A 70 1.93 10.70 -4.66
C PHE A 70 1.97 9.61 -3.58
N VAL A 71 1.99 9.99 -2.30
CA VAL A 71 1.96 9.05 -1.17
C VAL A 71 0.73 8.13 -1.25
N GLY A 72 -0.45 8.72 -1.48
CA GLY A 72 -1.68 7.95 -1.63
C GLY A 72 -1.62 6.96 -2.79
N LEU A 73 -1.13 7.39 -3.95
CA LEU A 73 -1.01 6.55 -5.15
C LEU A 73 -0.04 5.39 -4.93
N VAL A 74 1.10 5.63 -4.27
CA VAL A 74 2.08 4.56 -3.96
C VAL A 74 1.46 3.51 -3.03
N ILE A 75 0.76 3.93 -1.97
CA ILE A 75 0.13 2.99 -1.02
C ILE A 75 -1.01 2.22 -1.71
N VAL A 76 -1.85 2.90 -2.49
CA VAL A 76 -2.92 2.28 -3.29
C VAL A 76 -2.33 1.26 -4.28
N GLY A 77 -1.29 1.63 -5.02
CA GLY A 77 -0.61 0.74 -5.95
C GLY A 77 -0.09 -0.51 -5.26
N ASN A 78 0.50 -0.38 -4.07
CA ASN A 78 0.96 -1.52 -3.27
C ASN A 78 -0.20 -2.41 -2.80
N GLY A 79 -1.33 -1.82 -2.38
CA GLY A 79 -2.56 -2.56 -2.04
C GLY A 79 -3.14 -3.35 -3.22
N LEU A 80 -3.13 -2.76 -4.42
CA LEU A 80 -3.56 -3.40 -5.67
C LEU A 80 -2.64 -4.57 -6.05
N ILE A 81 -1.33 -4.43 -5.91
CA ILE A 81 -0.38 -5.53 -6.16
C ILE A 81 -0.68 -6.72 -5.25
N LEU A 82 -0.98 -6.48 -3.96
CA LEU A 82 -1.37 -7.52 -3.01
C LEU A 82 -2.68 -8.20 -3.40
N LEU A 83 -3.68 -7.43 -3.84
CA LEU A 83 -4.95 -7.96 -4.36
C LEU A 83 -4.74 -8.88 -5.57
N LEU A 84 -3.93 -8.43 -6.54
CA LEU A 84 -3.62 -9.18 -7.76
C LEU A 84 -2.81 -10.45 -7.46
N ALA A 85 -1.84 -10.37 -6.55
CA ALA A 85 -1.03 -11.51 -6.15
C ALA A 85 -1.89 -12.65 -5.58
N GLU A 86 -2.86 -12.34 -4.73
CA GLU A 86 -3.72 -13.38 -4.18
C GLU A 86 -4.79 -13.86 -5.16
N LEU A 87 -5.28 -12.99 -6.04
CA LEU A 87 -6.14 -13.41 -7.14
C LEU A 87 -5.43 -14.47 -8.00
N ALA A 88 -4.16 -14.23 -8.36
CA ALA A 88 -3.34 -15.18 -9.11
C ALA A 88 -3.16 -16.51 -8.36
N VAL A 89 -2.87 -16.48 -7.06
CA VAL A 89 -2.73 -17.69 -6.22
C VAL A 89 -4.05 -18.46 -6.12
N THR A 90 -5.18 -17.75 -5.96
CA THR A 90 -6.51 -18.34 -5.83
C THR A 90 -6.94 -19.02 -7.13
N ILE A 91 -6.73 -18.35 -8.27
CA ILE A 91 -7.01 -18.90 -9.60
C ILE A 91 -6.12 -20.13 -9.85
N GLY A 92 -4.81 -20.03 -9.58
CA GLY A 92 -3.87 -21.12 -9.75
C GLY A 92 -4.27 -22.38 -8.97
N LYS A 93 -4.69 -22.22 -7.71
CA LYS A 93 -5.19 -23.32 -6.86
C LYS A 93 -6.50 -23.93 -7.39
N ARG A 94 -7.43 -23.11 -7.91
CA ARG A 94 -8.69 -23.62 -8.49
C ARG A 94 -8.46 -24.40 -9.78
N LEU A 95 -7.51 -23.97 -10.61
CA LEU A 95 -7.16 -24.65 -11.86
C LEU A 95 -6.47 -25.99 -11.60
N THR A 96 -5.57 -26.07 -10.63
CA THR A 96 -4.94 -27.35 -10.23
C THR A 96 -5.92 -28.32 -9.59
N LYS A 97 -6.89 -27.83 -8.80
CA LYS A 97 -7.93 -28.68 -8.18
C LYS A 97 -8.93 -29.26 -9.19
N LYS A 98 -9.07 -28.67 -10.39
CA LYS A 98 -9.96 -29.18 -11.45
C LYS A 98 -9.31 -30.32 -12.26
N ASN A 99 -8.00 -30.48 -12.18
CA ASN A 99 -7.22 -31.48 -12.93
C ASN A 99 -6.89 -32.75 -12.13
N ASN A 100 -7.38 -32.88 -10.90
CA ASN A 100 -7.39 -34.12 -10.10
C ASN A 100 -8.84 -34.53 -9.83
#